data_AF-A0A2T4JQN1-F1
#
_entry.id   AF-A0A2T4JQN1-F1
#
_cell.length_a   1.000
_cell.length_b   1.000
_cell.length_c   1.000
_cell.angle_alpha   90.00
_cell.angle_beta   90.00
_cell.angle_gamma   90.00
#
_symmetry.space_group_name_H-M   'P 1'
#
loop_
_entity.id
_entity.type
_entity.pdbx_description
1 polymer ?
#
loop_
_entity_poly.entity_id
_entity_poly.type
_entity_poly.pdbx_seq_one_letter_code
_entity_poly.pdbx_strand_id
1 'polypeptide(L)' 'MSAAQTASDQPTSEVLLEHILASLDDDKAEDVVQIDLRGRSDMADYMVI' A
#
# COMPACT_ATOMS: atom_id res chain seq x y z
N MET A 1 19.64 26.01 7.58
CA MET A 1 19.95 25.41 6.27
C MET A 1 19.53 23.96 6.37
N SER A 2 18.59 23.35 5.64
CA SER A 2 17.79 23.65 4.45
C SER A 2 16.53 22.74 4.57
N ALA A 3 15.31 23.26 4.58
CA ALA A 3 14.34 23.22 3.48
C ALA A 3 14.18 21.86 2.73
N ALA A 4 13.01 21.23 2.92
CA ALA A 4 12.21 20.57 1.88
C ALA A 4 12.73 19.30 1.14
N GLN A 5 13.08 18.23 1.87
CA GLN A 5 13.10 16.86 1.34
C GLN A 5 11.91 16.12 2.01
N THR A 6 10.88 15.55 1.38
CA THR A 6 10.63 15.02 0.04
C THR A 6 9.11 15.05 -0.23
N ALA A 7 8.59 16.04 -0.94
CA ALA A 7 7.17 16.07 -1.33
C ALA A 7 6.88 15.29 -2.64
N SER A 8 7.86 14.53 -3.14
CA SER A 8 7.84 13.89 -4.46
C SER A 8 8.30 12.43 -4.45
N ASP A 9 8.39 11.81 -3.28
CA ASP A 9 8.71 10.38 -3.12
C ASP A 9 7.64 9.71 -2.23
N GLN A 10 6.37 10.01 -2.50
CA GLN A 10 5.32 9.18 -1.93
C GLN A 10 5.31 7.88 -2.72
N PRO A 11 5.56 6.72 -2.10
CA PRO A 11 5.48 5.44 -2.79
C PRO A 11 4.11 5.35 -3.44
N THR A 12 4.06 4.91 -4.69
CA THR A 12 2.77 4.69 -5.36
C THR A 12 1.97 3.68 -4.57
N SER A 13 0.63 3.75 -4.67
CA SER A 13 -0.24 2.80 -3.97
C SER A 13 0.11 1.34 -4.28
N GLU A 14 0.70 1.08 -5.45
CA GLU A 14 1.22 -0.23 -5.87
C GLU A 14 2.48 -0.64 -5.09
N VAL A 15 3.46 0.26 -4.93
CA VAL A 15 4.67 -0.02 -4.14
C VAL A 15 4.33 -0.25 -2.67
N LEU A 16 3.37 0.50 -2.13
CA LEU A 16 2.90 0.32 -0.76
C LEU A 16 2.20 -1.04 -0.59
N LEU A 17 1.36 -1.42 -1.55
CA LEU A 17 0.69 -2.72 -1.57
C LEU A 17 1.70 -3.88 -1.61
N GLU A 18 2.70 -3.81 -2.50
CA GLU A 18 3.74 -4.84 -2.59
C GLU A 18 4.49 -5.01 -1.27
N HIS A 19 4.82 -3.90 -0.59
CA HIS A 19 5.46 -3.95 0.71
C HIS A 19 4.57 -4.59 1.78
N ILE A 20 3.26 -4.28 1.79
CA ILE A 20 2.31 -4.90 2.73
C ILE A 20 2.21 -6.40 2.46
N LEU A 21 2.05 -6.81 1.20
CA LEU A 21 1.97 -8.23 0.83
C LEU A 21 3.25 -8.99 1.18
N ALA A 22 4.42 -8.41 0.94
CA ALA A 22 5.69 -9.01 1.31
C ALA A 22 5.85 -9.18 2.83
N SER A 23 5.38 -8.20 3.62
CA SER A 23 5.36 -8.32 5.08
C SER A 23 4.43 -9.43 5.56
N LEU A 24 3.24 -9.54 4.95
CA LEU A 24 2.27 -10.58 5.27
C LEU A 24 2.80 -11.98 4.89
N ASP A 25 3.52 -12.10 3.78
CA ASP A 25 4.17 -13.35 3.36
C ASP A 25 5.27 -13.76 4.36
N ASP A 26 6.11 -12.82 4.82
CA ASP A 26 7.16 -13.08 5.82
C ASP A 26 6.57 -13.53 7.17
N ASP A 27 5.46 -12.92 7.58
CA ASP A 27 4.70 -13.30 8.78
C ASP A 27 3.88 -14.59 8.60
N LYS A 28 3.92 -15.21 7.41
CA LYS A 28 3.14 -16.41 7.04
C LYS A 28 1.64 -16.23 7.26
N ALA A 29 1.11 -15.10 6.82
CA ALA A 29 -0.31 -14.83 6.82
C ALA A 29 -1.04 -15.83 5.91
N GLU A 30 -2.08 -16.45 6.45
CA GLU A 30 -2.99 -17.33 5.72
C GLU A 30 -4.23 -16.56 5.29
N ASP A 31 -4.87 -17.01 4.21
CA ASP A 31 -6.13 -16.43 3.69
C ASP A 31 -6.04 -14.92 3.32
N VAL A 32 -4.88 -14.44 2.88
CA VAL A 32 -4.70 -13.04 2.44
C VAL A 32 -5.59 -12.72 1.24
N VAL A 33 -6.53 -11.79 1.42
CA VAL A 33 -7.43 -11.35 0.35
C VAL A 33 -7.17 -9.88 0.03
N GLN A 34 -6.82 -9.63 -1.22
CA GLN A 34 -6.72 -8.28 -1.76
C GLN A 34 -8.01 -7.87 -2.47
N ILE A 35 -8.51 -6.68 -2.16
CA ILE A 35 -9.68 -6.06 -2.78
C ILE A 35 -9.25 -4.73 -3.42
N ASP A 36 -9.45 -4.61 -4.73
CA ASP A 36 -9.30 -3.35 -5.46
C ASP A 36 -10.55 -2.48 -5.21
N LEU A 37 -10.32 -1.30 -4.63
CA LEU A 37 -11.36 -0.34 -4.30
C LEU A 37 -11.45 0.80 -5.33
N ARG A 38 -10.59 0.82 -6.35
CA ARG A 38 -10.61 1.85 -7.38
C ARG A 38 -11.94 1.83 -8.13
N GLY A 39 -12.59 2.99 -8.17
CA GLY A 39 -13.94 3.15 -8.73
C GLY A 39 -15.09 2.67 -7.84
N ARG A 40 -14.79 2.19 -6.62
CA ARG A 40 -15.80 1.84 -5.59
C ARG A 40 -15.72 2.73 -4.34
N SER A 41 -14.54 3.23 -4.01
CA SER A 41 -14.31 4.13 -2.87
C SER A 41 -13.24 5.17 -3.24
N ASP A 42 -13.49 6.44 -2.93
CA ASP A 42 -12.51 7.53 -3.11
C ASP A 42 -11.56 7.67 -1.91
N MET A 43 -11.79 6.92 -0.82
CA MET A 43 -10.96 6.99 0.39
C MET A 43 -9.73 6.09 0.36
N ALA A 44 -9.73 5.03 -0.44
CA ALA A 44 -8.63 4.07 -0.48
C ALA A 44 -8.56 3.35 -1.84
N ASP A 45 -7.34 3.00 -2.26
CA ASP A 45 -7.09 2.28 -3.52
C ASP A 45 -7.21 0.75 -3.35
N TYR A 46 -6.66 0.22 -2.26
CA TYR A 46 -6.58 -1.21 -1.98
C TYR A 46 -6.95 -1.51 -0.53
N MET A 47 -7.65 -2.62 -0.32
CA MET A 47 -7.90 -3.20 1.00
C MET A 47 -7.29 -4.61 1.02
N VAL A 48 -6.60 -4.94 2.10
CA VAL A 48 -5.98 -6.25 2.33
C VAL A 48 -6.55 -6.79 3.64
N ILE A 49 -7.06 -8.02 3.61
CA ILE A 49 -7.63 -8.75 4.75
C ILE A 49 -6.74 -9.96 5.00
#